data_AF-A0A075R0Y5-F1
#
_entry.id   AF-A0A075R0Y5-F1
#
_cell.length_a   1.000
_cell.length_b   1.000
_cell.length_c   1.000
_cell.angle_alpha   90.00
_cell.angle_beta   90.00
_cell.angle_gamma   90.00
#
_symmetry.space_group_name_H-M   'P 1'
#
loop_
_entity.id
_entity.type
_entity.pdbx_description
1 polymer ?
#
loop_
_entity_poly.entity_id
_entity_poly.type
_entity_poly.pdbx_seq_one_letter_code
_entity_poly.pdbx_strand_id
1 'polypeptide(L)'
;MKKRPIGKMTAVVGLSAILMTGCGLFGPSKETSVPIQTPSITGADPNPLQITEEQTGEETQGAVTQTTKRTVYLQDTNGFVVPVSLILPKAEGPAKQVLSYMVKGGPVETLKPQGFEALLPEGTKILGMSIKEGKATIEFSSEFKNYKAVDEQKILDAITRSMTEFDTVKDIAIWVNGQPLSEMPANGTPISLLNRQQGINTELVEGAHPGRTSAVTIYFQSQLDDKRTYFVPVTRLIPETQDMSKAVVEELIKGPKEGSPLFSSLLRTTKVLGVEQQKDTVVVNLSNDILKYDKGKEANPEAMESLVLSLTENTGIKKVQVQVEGKPLTQAGSMKFDQPVSRPLQINAFEL
;
A
#
# COMPACT_ATOMS: atom_id res chain seq x y z
N MET A 1 47.28 10.88 50.23
CA MET A 1 48.22 12.00 49.97
C MET A 1 48.72 11.94 48.53
N LYS A 2 48.27 12.84 47.65
CA LYS A 2 49.08 13.68 46.76
C LYS A 2 48.15 14.34 45.73
N LYS A 3 48.01 15.65 45.86
CA LYS A 3 47.37 16.57 44.92
C LYS A 3 48.34 16.90 43.78
N ARG A 4 47.75 17.38 42.67
CA ARG A 4 48.22 18.35 41.64
C ARG A 4 48.56 17.76 40.25
N PRO A 5 48.53 18.57 39.17
CA PRO A 5 47.84 19.85 38.97
C PRO A 5 47.07 19.99 37.63
N ILE A 6 46.26 21.05 37.62
CA ILE A 6 45.52 21.70 36.54
C ILE A 6 46.46 22.18 35.41
N GLY A 7 46.15 21.79 34.17
CA GLY A 7 46.74 22.32 32.95
C GLY A 7 45.86 23.43 32.35
N LYS A 8 46.45 24.59 32.13
CA LYS A 8 45.85 25.75 31.46
C LYS A 8 45.80 25.49 29.95
N MET A 9 44.68 25.76 29.29
CA MET A 9 44.61 25.79 27.83
C MET A 9 44.30 27.19 27.33
N THR A 10 45.23 27.71 26.55
CA THR A 10 45.35 29.07 26.05
C THR A 10 44.43 29.28 24.85
N ALA A 11 43.72 30.41 24.84
CA ALA A 11 42.96 30.88 23.68
C ALA A 11 43.90 31.44 22.60
N VAL A 12 43.66 31.10 21.33
CA VAL A 12 44.26 31.78 20.18
C VAL A 12 43.13 32.28 19.29
N VAL A 13 43.00 33.60 19.25
CA VAL A 13 42.17 34.36 18.33
C VAL A 13 42.98 34.58 17.05
N GLY A 14 42.47 34.09 15.92
CA GLY A 14 43.02 34.34 14.59
C GLY A 14 42.04 35.15 13.76
N LEU A 15 42.21 36.48 13.77
CA LEU A 15 41.55 37.44 12.90
C LEU A 15 42.38 37.56 11.62
N SER A 16 41.77 37.42 10.44
CA SER A 16 42.32 37.98 9.20
C SER A 16 41.19 38.29 8.22
N ALA A 17 41.03 39.58 8.00
CA ALA A 17 40.17 40.21 7.02
C ALA A 17 41.05 40.75 5.88
N ILE A 18 40.64 40.51 4.63
CA ILE A 18 41.04 41.23 3.41
C ILE A 18 39.77 41.21 2.51
N LEU A 19 38.91 42.24 2.41
CA LEU A 19 39.04 43.53 1.70
C LEU A 19 39.41 43.30 0.20
N MET A 20 38.69 43.70 -0.84
CA MET A 20 37.87 44.89 -1.08
C MET A 20 37.08 44.78 -2.40
N THR A 21 36.02 45.60 -2.49
CA THR A 21 35.50 46.39 -3.64
C THR A 21 34.97 45.65 -4.87
N GLY A 22 33.72 45.84 -5.32
CA GLY A 22 32.94 47.09 -5.46
C GLY A 22 32.64 47.29 -6.96
N CYS A 23 31.57 47.88 -7.47
CA CYS A 23 30.44 48.65 -6.94
C CYS A 23 29.34 48.72 -8.02
N GLY A 24 28.09 48.92 -7.57
CA GLY A 24 27.11 49.81 -8.20
C GLY A 24 26.16 49.23 -9.25
N LEU A 25 24.99 49.83 -9.51
CA LEU A 25 24.28 50.96 -8.90
C LEU A 25 22.91 51.04 -9.64
N PHE A 26 21.79 51.05 -8.90
CA PHE A 26 20.46 51.62 -9.24
C PHE A 26 19.81 51.49 -10.64
N GLY A 27 18.54 51.05 -10.65
CA GLY A 27 17.43 51.83 -11.24
C GLY A 27 16.68 51.25 -12.47
N PRO A 28 15.34 51.43 -12.58
CA PRO A 28 14.49 50.75 -13.58
C PRO A 28 14.07 51.65 -14.77
N SER A 29 13.65 51.06 -15.90
CA SER A 29 12.45 51.39 -16.72
C SER A 29 12.55 51.05 -18.23
N LYS A 30 11.40 50.59 -18.75
CA LYS A 30 10.79 50.71 -20.09
C LYS A 30 11.49 50.24 -21.39
N GLU A 31 10.70 49.43 -22.11
CA GLU A 31 10.44 49.39 -23.56
C GLU A 31 11.40 50.11 -24.51
N THR A 32 11.95 49.38 -25.49
CA THR A 32 11.83 49.75 -26.92
C THR A 32 12.10 48.53 -27.83
N SER A 33 11.38 48.51 -28.94
CA SER A 33 11.26 47.54 -30.02
C SER A 33 12.40 47.59 -31.05
N VAL A 34 12.22 46.79 -32.14
CA VAL A 34 12.79 46.89 -33.53
C VAL A 34 13.81 45.79 -33.89
N PRO A 35 13.86 45.22 -35.13
CA PRO A 35 12.80 44.81 -36.08
C PRO A 35 13.01 43.38 -36.68
N ILE A 36 12.02 42.90 -37.43
CA ILE A 36 12.07 41.71 -38.30
C ILE A 36 12.75 42.06 -39.65
N GLN A 37 13.62 41.18 -40.15
CA GLN A 37 14.04 41.15 -41.56
C GLN A 37 13.78 39.75 -42.17
N THR A 38 13.14 39.74 -43.33
CA THR A 38 12.91 38.61 -44.25
C THR A 38 14.03 38.50 -45.31
N PRO A 39 14.20 37.34 -45.97
CA PRO A 39 13.96 37.32 -47.42
C PRO A 39 13.36 36.02 -48.03
N SER A 40 12.28 36.19 -48.78
CA SER A 40 11.95 35.82 -50.18
C SER A 40 12.44 34.54 -50.94
N ILE A 41 11.46 33.67 -51.25
CA ILE A 41 10.96 32.98 -52.50
C ILE A 41 11.84 32.32 -53.60
N THR A 42 11.47 31.12 -54.12
CA THR A 42 10.82 30.88 -55.46
C THR A 42 10.61 29.40 -55.90
N GLY A 43 9.46 29.11 -56.58
CA GLY A 43 9.19 28.02 -57.57
C GLY A 43 8.03 27.01 -57.25
N ALA A 44 6.73 27.27 -57.55
CA ALA A 44 5.88 26.94 -58.75
C ALA A 44 5.76 25.42 -59.08
N ASP A 45 4.61 24.71 -59.29
CA ASP A 45 3.18 24.96 -59.60
C ASP A 45 2.42 23.56 -59.53
N PRO A 46 1.09 23.35 -59.76
CA PRO A 46 -0.14 23.87 -59.11
C PRO A 46 -1.23 22.79 -58.73
N ASN A 47 -2.27 23.28 -58.02
CA ASN A 47 -3.69 22.83 -57.97
C ASN A 47 -4.20 21.94 -56.77
N PRO A 48 -5.47 22.07 -56.31
CA PRO A 48 -5.88 23.14 -55.38
C PRO A 48 -6.83 22.68 -54.23
N LEU A 49 -7.09 23.63 -53.31
CA LEU A 49 -8.20 23.73 -52.34
C LEU A 49 -8.14 22.85 -51.06
N GLN A 50 -7.67 23.47 -49.98
CA GLN A 50 -8.31 23.30 -48.67
C GLN A 50 -8.21 24.61 -47.86
N ILE A 51 -9.37 25.05 -47.38
CA ILE A 51 -9.59 26.30 -46.65
C ILE A 51 -9.12 26.12 -45.21
N THR A 52 -8.36 27.12 -44.75
CA THR A 52 -7.86 27.31 -43.38
C THR A 52 -8.99 27.72 -42.44
N GLU A 53 -9.05 27.12 -41.24
CA GLU A 53 -9.41 27.86 -40.03
C GLU A 53 -8.32 27.66 -38.99
N GLU A 54 -7.81 28.79 -38.50
CA GLU A 54 -6.65 28.93 -37.65
C GLU A 54 -6.90 28.42 -36.23
N GLN A 55 -5.87 27.73 -35.73
CA GLN A 55 -5.67 27.53 -34.31
C GLN A 55 -5.36 28.88 -33.64
N THR A 56 -6.08 29.19 -32.56
CA THR A 56 -5.55 30.04 -31.49
C THR A 56 -5.44 29.15 -30.25
N GLY A 57 -4.33 28.41 -30.18
CA GLY A 57 -3.96 27.66 -28.99
C GLY A 57 -3.26 28.59 -28.00
N GLU A 58 -3.97 29.01 -26.96
CA GLU A 58 -3.31 29.36 -25.70
C GLU A 58 -2.80 28.05 -25.09
N GLU A 59 -1.51 27.78 -25.26
CA GLU A 59 -0.81 26.75 -24.50
C GLU A 59 -0.68 27.21 -23.04
N THR A 60 -1.68 26.89 -22.24
CA THR A 60 -1.47 26.76 -20.80
C THR A 60 -0.58 25.53 -20.61
N GLN A 61 0.71 25.76 -20.32
CA GLN A 61 1.63 24.71 -19.87
C GLN A 61 1.09 24.11 -18.56
N GLY A 62 0.25 23.08 -18.70
CA GLY A 62 -0.14 22.21 -17.61
C GLY A 62 1.08 21.43 -17.16
N ALA A 63 1.57 21.72 -15.96
CA ALA A 63 2.60 20.92 -15.32
C ALA A 63 2.18 19.44 -15.34
N VAL A 64 2.91 18.60 -16.08
CA VAL A 64 2.69 17.15 -16.07
C VAL A 64 3.00 16.65 -14.67
N THR A 65 1.96 16.49 -13.85
CA THR A 65 2.10 15.98 -12.49
C THR A 65 2.49 14.53 -12.60
N GLN A 66 3.75 14.21 -12.26
CA GLN A 66 4.22 12.84 -12.24
C GLN A 66 3.41 12.06 -11.20
N THR A 67 2.92 10.87 -11.55
CA THR A 67 2.15 10.01 -10.65
C THR A 67 2.88 8.72 -10.30
N THR A 68 2.41 8.03 -9.26
CA THR A 68 2.92 6.75 -8.80
C THR A 68 1.80 5.94 -8.14
N LYS A 69 1.82 4.61 -8.33
CA LYS A 69 0.83 3.72 -7.72
C LYS A 69 1.17 3.45 -6.25
N ARG A 70 0.19 3.52 -5.36
CA ARG A 70 0.33 3.29 -3.91
C ARG A 70 -0.88 2.54 -3.37
N THR A 71 -0.64 1.67 -2.40
CA THR A 71 -1.70 0.99 -1.65
C THR A 71 -2.17 1.87 -0.50
N VAL A 72 -3.48 2.08 -0.41
CA VAL A 72 -4.14 2.77 0.71
C VAL A 72 -5.15 1.80 1.31
N TYR A 73 -5.18 1.69 2.64
CA TYR A 73 -6.15 0.83 3.32
C TYR A 73 -7.41 1.63 3.65
N LEU A 74 -8.53 1.21 3.07
CA LEU A 74 -9.85 1.85 3.17
C LEU A 74 -10.85 0.86 3.78
N GLN A 75 -11.98 1.36 4.27
CA GLN A 75 -13.09 0.50 4.70
C GLN A 75 -14.04 0.26 3.53
N ASP A 76 -14.46 -0.98 3.29
CA ASP A 76 -15.53 -1.29 2.33
C ASP A 76 -16.94 -1.10 2.93
N THR A 77 -17.97 -1.34 2.12
CA THR A 77 -19.38 -1.24 2.54
C THR A 77 -19.80 -2.26 3.60
N ASN A 78 -19.06 -3.36 3.72
CA ASN A 78 -19.29 -4.42 4.71
C ASN A 78 -18.51 -4.19 6.01
N GLY A 79 -17.70 -3.14 6.08
CA GLY A 79 -16.93 -2.76 7.25
C GLY A 79 -15.54 -3.39 7.34
N PHE A 80 -15.06 -4.08 6.30
CA PHE A 80 -13.71 -4.63 6.25
C PHE A 80 -12.69 -3.58 5.88
N VAL A 81 -11.50 -3.67 6.45
CA VAL A 81 -10.32 -2.89 6.04
C VAL A 81 -9.66 -3.59 4.85
N VAL A 82 -9.50 -2.88 3.74
CA VAL A 82 -9.13 -3.46 2.44
C VAL A 82 -8.03 -2.63 1.79
N PRO A 83 -6.95 -3.26 1.28
CA PRO A 83 -5.94 -2.57 0.49
C PRO A 83 -6.53 -2.15 -0.87
N VAL A 84 -6.34 -0.90 -1.28
CA VAL A 84 -6.76 -0.38 -2.58
C VAL A 84 -5.58 0.29 -3.26
N SER A 85 -5.27 -0.13 -4.49
CA SER A 85 -4.17 0.46 -5.27
C SER A 85 -4.64 1.71 -6.01
N LEU A 86 -4.13 2.87 -5.61
CA LEU A 86 -4.48 4.18 -6.16
C LEU A 86 -3.30 4.80 -6.93
N ILE A 87 -3.61 5.61 -7.94
CA ILE A 87 -2.63 6.43 -8.65
C ILE A 87 -2.54 7.78 -7.94
N LEU A 88 -1.45 8.02 -7.21
CA LEU A 88 -1.25 9.25 -6.45
C LEU A 88 -0.21 10.14 -7.15
N PRO A 89 -0.29 11.48 -7.01
CA PRO A 89 0.80 12.37 -7.38
C PRO A 89 2.11 11.95 -6.69
N LYS A 90 3.26 12.13 -7.33
CA LYS A 90 4.54 11.94 -6.64
C LYS A 90 4.68 12.98 -5.53
N ALA A 91 5.13 12.54 -4.37
CA ALA A 91 5.36 13.40 -3.21
C ALA A 91 6.67 13.02 -2.52
N GLU A 92 7.32 14.01 -1.93
CA GLU A 92 8.36 13.78 -0.94
C GLU A 92 7.73 13.22 0.33
N GLY A 93 8.15 12.03 0.75
CA GLY A 93 7.54 11.32 1.87
C GLY A 93 6.29 10.50 1.49
N PRO A 94 6.43 9.43 0.70
CA PRO A 94 5.30 8.62 0.24
C PRO A 94 4.49 7.97 1.39
N ALA A 95 5.14 7.65 2.52
CA ALA A 95 4.43 7.11 3.68
C ALA A 95 3.50 8.14 4.33
N LYS A 96 3.97 9.38 4.51
CA LYS A 96 3.13 10.50 5.00
C LYS A 96 1.97 10.78 4.04
N GLN A 97 2.23 10.70 2.73
CA GLN A 97 1.19 10.85 1.71
C GLN A 97 0.10 9.79 1.89
N VAL A 98 0.44 8.50 1.95
CA VAL A 98 -0.55 7.41 2.10
C VAL A 98 -1.48 7.65 3.29
N LEU A 99 -0.95 8.03 4.47
CA LEU A 99 -1.79 8.35 5.63
C LEU A 99 -2.71 9.55 5.40
N SER A 100 -2.25 10.56 4.66
CA SER A 100 -3.07 11.72 4.32
C SER A 100 -4.25 11.34 3.42
N TYR A 101 -4.08 10.31 2.58
CA TYR A 101 -5.14 9.68 1.78
C TYR A 101 -6.02 8.70 2.57
N MET A 102 -5.76 8.52 3.87
CA MET A 102 -6.65 7.74 4.75
C MET A 102 -7.56 8.63 5.61
N VAL A 103 -7.52 9.95 5.41
CA VAL A 103 -8.33 10.94 6.13
C VAL A 103 -9.69 11.11 5.47
N LYS A 104 -10.78 10.96 6.23
CA LYS A 104 -12.16 11.24 5.79
C LYS A 104 -12.29 12.68 5.31
N GLY A 105 -12.91 12.88 4.14
CA GLY A 105 -12.99 14.20 3.50
C GLY A 105 -11.65 14.70 2.92
N GLY A 106 -10.61 13.84 2.92
CA GLY A 106 -9.30 14.15 2.37
C GLY A 106 -9.19 13.97 0.85
N PRO A 107 -7.96 13.98 0.30
CA PRO A 107 -7.73 13.88 -1.15
C PRO A 107 -8.12 12.53 -1.76
N VAL A 108 -8.46 11.54 -0.94
CA VAL A 108 -8.88 10.21 -1.39
C VAL A 108 -10.32 10.17 -1.90
N GLU A 109 -11.15 11.16 -1.56
CA GLU A 109 -12.57 11.17 -1.92
C GLU A 109 -12.80 11.15 -3.44
N THR A 110 -11.88 11.73 -4.22
CA THR A 110 -11.94 11.74 -5.69
C THR A 110 -11.28 10.52 -6.35
N LEU A 111 -10.62 9.67 -5.57
CA LEU A 111 -9.82 8.54 -6.04
C LEU A 111 -10.27 7.19 -5.47
N LYS A 112 -11.14 7.16 -4.47
CA LYS A 112 -11.63 5.91 -3.91
C LYS A 112 -12.73 5.30 -4.80
N PRO A 113 -12.81 3.97 -4.90
CA PRO A 113 -13.96 3.32 -5.52
C PRO A 113 -15.25 3.63 -4.76
N GLN A 114 -16.38 3.53 -5.46
CA GLN A 114 -17.69 3.67 -4.83
C GLN A 114 -17.86 2.65 -3.70
N GLY A 115 -18.44 3.09 -2.57
CA GLY A 115 -18.68 2.23 -1.41
C GLY A 115 -17.48 2.09 -0.46
N PHE A 116 -16.29 2.57 -0.84
CA PHE A 116 -15.15 2.63 0.07
C PHE A 116 -15.13 3.94 0.83
N GLU A 117 -14.65 3.92 2.07
CA GLU A 117 -14.50 5.09 2.92
C GLU A 117 -13.12 5.13 3.58
N ALA A 118 -12.61 6.33 3.80
CA ALA A 118 -11.40 6.55 4.57
C ALA A 118 -11.66 6.27 6.07
N LEU A 119 -10.63 5.92 6.83
CA LEU A 119 -10.78 5.48 8.23
C LEU A 119 -10.38 6.54 9.26
N LEU A 120 -9.40 7.39 8.95
CA LEU A 120 -8.94 8.42 9.89
C LEU A 120 -9.98 9.55 9.98
N PRO A 121 -10.22 10.11 11.19
CA PRO A 121 -11.17 11.19 11.37
C PRO A 121 -10.94 12.39 10.46
N GLU A 122 -12.02 13.04 10.06
CA GLU A 122 -11.97 14.28 9.29
C GLU A 122 -11.12 15.33 10.01
N GLY A 123 -10.32 16.08 9.23
CA GLY A 123 -9.43 17.11 9.75
C GLY A 123 -8.14 16.59 10.39
N THR A 124 -7.92 15.27 10.50
CA THR A 124 -6.66 14.70 10.98
C THR A 124 -5.48 15.15 10.13
N LYS A 125 -4.47 15.74 10.77
CA LYS A 125 -3.20 16.13 10.13
C LYS A 125 -2.07 15.23 10.59
N ILE A 126 -1.17 14.88 9.67
CA ILE A 126 0.08 14.21 9.98
C ILE A 126 1.13 15.30 10.21
N LEU A 127 1.36 15.65 11.47
CA LEU A 127 2.27 16.72 11.89
C LEU A 127 3.73 16.34 11.61
N GLY A 128 4.08 15.09 11.90
CA GLY A 128 5.44 14.59 11.75
C GLY A 128 5.47 13.09 11.43
N MET A 129 6.54 12.66 10.76
CA MET A 129 6.85 11.26 10.54
C MET A 129 8.35 11.06 10.52
N SER A 130 8.84 10.04 11.23
CA SER A 130 10.25 9.63 11.15
C SER A 130 10.35 8.11 11.15
N ILE A 131 11.29 7.57 10.37
CA ILE A 131 11.56 6.13 10.31
C ILE A 131 13.00 5.93 10.76
N LYS A 132 13.19 5.20 11.86
CA LYS A 132 14.51 4.86 12.41
C LYS A 132 14.53 3.38 12.76
N GLU A 133 15.52 2.66 12.24
CA GLU A 133 15.76 1.24 12.56
C GLU A 133 14.53 0.33 12.37
N GLY A 134 13.69 0.61 11.36
CA GLY A 134 12.46 -0.14 11.13
C GLY A 134 11.22 0.37 11.88
N LYS A 135 11.37 1.34 12.79
CA LYS A 135 10.24 1.90 13.54
C LYS A 135 9.80 3.24 12.96
N ALA A 136 8.54 3.30 12.50
CA ALA A 136 7.88 4.53 12.06
C ALA A 136 7.21 5.23 13.25
N THR A 137 7.67 6.42 13.61
CA THR A 137 7.01 7.29 14.58
C THR A 137 6.16 8.30 13.84
N ILE A 138 4.85 8.28 14.09
CA ILE A 138 3.85 9.08 13.37
C ILE A 138 3.19 10.02 14.38
N GLU A 139 3.26 11.32 14.11
CA GLU A 139 2.63 12.33 14.94
C GLU A 139 1.38 12.87 14.24
N PHE A 140 0.23 12.67 14.88
CA PHE A 140 -1.05 13.18 14.43
C PHE A 140 -1.49 14.41 15.23
N SER A 141 -2.39 15.19 14.65
CA SER A 141 -3.10 16.26 15.34
C SER A 141 -4.20 15.72 16.27
N SER A 142 -4.78 16.59 17.11
CA SER A 142 -5.83 16.23 18.08
C SER A 142 -7.07 15.57 17.46
N GLU A 143 -7.40 15.92 16.22
CA GLU A 143 -8.55 15.40 15.48
C GLU A 143 -8.48 13.89 15.29
N PHE A 144 -7.28 13.30 15.35
CA PHE A 144 -7.10 11.84 15.32
C PHE A 144 -7.89 11.11 16.41
N LYS A 145 -8.24 11.78 17.51
CA LYS A 145 -9.04 11.20 18.60
C LYS A 145 -10.54 11.11 18.28
N ASN A 146 -11.00 11.74 17.20
CA ASN A 146 -12.41 11.92 16.88
C ASN A 146 -12.99 10.77 16.06
N TYR A 147 -12.84 9.54 16.52
CA TYR A 147 -13.47 8.34 15.93
C TYR A 147 -14.36 7.62 16.95
N LYS A 148 -15.21 6.73 16.45
CA LYS A 148 -16.08 5.89 17.29
C LYS A 148 -15.28 4.69 17.81
N ALA A 149 -15.52 4.27 19.05
CA ALA A 149 -14.86 3.10 19.66
C ALA A 149 -14.91 1.83 18.78
N VAL A 150 -16.00 1.62 18.03
CA VAL A 150 -16.17 0.47 17.12
C VAL A 150 -15.19 0.46 15.93
N ASP A 151 -14.63 1.62 15.57
CA ASP A 151 -13.69 1.78 14.46
C ASP A 151 -12.22 1.74 14.94
N GLU A 152 -11.97 1.68 16.25
CA GLU A 152 -10.63 1.79 16.84
C GLU A 152 -9.67 0.74 16.29
N GLN A 153 -10.08 -0.54 16.29
CA GLN A 153 -9.25 -1.62 15.78
C GLN A 153 -9.03 -1.49 14.27
N LYS A 154 -10.04 -1.04 13.51
CA LYS A 154 -9.91 -0.85 12.06
C LYS A 154 -8.92 0.25 11.71
N ILE A 155 -8.91 1.34 12.48
CA ILE A 155 -7.96 2.43 12.33
C ILE A 155 -6.53 1.92 12.61
N LEU A 156 -6.35 1.15 13.68
CA LEU A 156 -5.06 0.53 14.00
C LEU A 156 -4.59 -0.41 12.89
N ASP A 157 -5.46 -1.31 12.43
CA ASP A 157 -5.16 -2.25 11.35
C ASP A 157 -4.77 -1.49 10.08
N ALA A 158 -5.54 -0.48 9.69
CA ALA A 158 -5.30 0.28 8.48
C ALA A 158 -3.98 1.06 8.52
N ILE A 159 -3.68 1.74 9.63
CA ILE A 159 -2.39 2.44 9.80
C ILE A 159 -1.26 1.42 9.76
N THR A 160 -1.41 0.34 10.51
CA THR A 160 -0.38 -0.69 10.63
C THR A 160 -0.05 -1.32 9.30
N ARG A 161 -1.08 -1.71 8.56
CA ARG A 161 -0.94 -2.29 7.23
C ARG A 161 -0.40 -1.30 6.22
N SER A 162 -0.90 -0.07 6.20
CA SER A 162 -0.41 0.97 5.26
C SER A 162 1.06 1.29 5.45
N MET A 163 1.54 1.34 6.69
CA MET A 163 2.95 1.64 6.97
C MET A 163 3.85 0.44 6.71
N THR A 164 3.39 -0.78 6.99
CA THR A 164 4.16 -2.01 6.74
C THR A 164 4.12 -2.49 5.28
N GLU A 165 3.51 -1.73 4.36
CA GLU A 165 3.75 -1.87 2.91
C GLU A 165 5.11 -1.30 2.50
N PHE A 166 5.71 -0.42 3.31
CA PHE A 166 7.05 0.07 3.06
C PHE A 166 8.06 -0.89 3.70
N ASP A 167 8.91 -1.54 2.89
CA ASP A 167 9.92 -2.51 3.35
C ASP A 167 10.84 -2.00 4.48
N THR A 168 10.97 -0.67 4.62
CA THR A 168 11.75 -0.01 5.68
C THR A 168 11.03 0.13 7.02
N VAL A 169 9.74 -0.23 7.10
CA VAL A 169 8.90 -0.11 8.29
C VAL A 169 8.43 -1.48 8.74
N LYS A 170 8.73 -1.82 9.98
CA LYS A 170 8.38 -3.07 10.66
C LYS A 170 7.45 -2.80 11.83
N ASP A 171 7.72 -1.73 12.58
CA ASP A 171 6.98 -1.36 13.79
C ASP A 171 6.53 0.10 13.72
N ILE A 172 5.47 0.43 14.45
CA ILE A 172 4.88 1.78 14.45
C ILE A 172 4.72 2.29 15.89
N ALA A 173 4.93 3.59 16.07
CA ALA A 173 4.55 4.32 17.27
C ALA A 173 3.68 5.52 16.90
N ILE A 174 2.59 5.70 17.63
CA ILE A 174 1.61 6.76 17.40
C ILE A 174 1.78 7.83 18.46
N TRP A 175 1.86 9.08 18.02
CA TRP A 175 1.92 10.27 18.86
C TRP A 175 0.75 11.19 18.50
N VAL A 176 0.22 11.91 19.49
CA VAL A 176 -0.79 12.95 19.26
C VAL A 176 -0.36 14.23 19.97
N ASN A 177 -0.21 15.32 19.22
CA ASN A 177 0.25 16.62 19.71
C ASN A 177 1.50 16.51 20.62
N GLY A 178 2.56 15.88 20.11
CA GLY A 178 3.82 15.69 20.82
C GLY A 178 3.81 14.69 21.97
N GLN A 179 2.70 13.98 22.23
CA GLN A 179 2.61 12.97 23.30
C GLN A 179 2.55 11.55 22.71
N PRO A 180 3.43 10.62 23.12
CA PRO A 180 3.34 9.22 22.71
C PRO A 180 2.08 8.58 23.32
N LEU A 181 1.39 7.77 22.52
CA LEU A 181 0.26 6.97 22.98
C LEU A 181 0.75 5.57 23.40
N SER A 182 0.25 5.07 24.53
CA SER A 182 0.39 3.68 24.98
C SER A 182 -0.86 2.85 24.73
N GLU A 183 -2.00 3.52 24.59
CA GLU A 183 -3.31 2.97 24.27
C GLU A 183 -4.06 3.93 23.34
N MET A 184 -5.02 3.39 22.61
CA MET A 184 -5.89 4.17 21.74
C MET A 184 -6.97 4.90 22.54
N PRO A 185 -7.30 6.15 22.19
CA PRO A 185 -8.08 7.06 23.04
C PRO A 185 -9.58 6.73 23.21
N ALA A 186 -10.21 5.93 22.34
CA ALA A 186 -11.67 5.74 22.37
C ALA A 186 -12.12 4.47 23.10
N ASN A 187 -11.36 3.38 23.00
CA ASN A 187 -11.66 2.09 23.64
C ASN A 187 -10.49 1.52 24.46
N GLY A 188 -9.39 2.28 24.60
CA GLY A 188 -8.25 1.88 25.44
C GLY A 188 -7.46 0.70 24.88
N THR A 189 -7.53 0.45 23.56
CA THR A 189 -6.79 -0.66 22.94
C THR A 189 -5.29 -0.45 23.13
N PRO A 190 -4.55 -1.37 23.78
CA PRO A 190 -3.11 -1.22 23.99
C PRO A 190 -2.33 -1.21 22.67
N ILE A 191 -1.36 -0.30 22.54
CA ILE A 191 -0.53 -0.14 21.33
C ILE A 191 0.97 -0.30 21.58
N SER A 192 1.32 -1.25 22.45
CA SER A 192 2.71 -1.53 22.81
C SER A 192 3.55 -2.06 21.65
N LEU A 193 2.92 -2.76 20.70
CA LEU A 193 3.55 -3.31 19.51
C LEU A 193 2.57 -3.17 18.34
N LEU A 194 2.92 -2.36 17.33
CA LEU A 194 2.12 -2.18 16.12
C LEU A 194 2.90 -2.66 14.90
N ASN A 195 2.61 -3.87 14.45
CA ASN A 195 3.29 -4.49 13.31
C ASN A 195 2.36 -5.42 12.52
N ARG A 196 2.85 -5.89 11.38
CA ARG A 196 2.08 -6.68 10.41
C ARG A 196 1.54 -8.01 10.99
N GLN A 197 2.12 -8.52 12.08
CA GLN A 197 1.70 -9.79 12.71
C GLN A 197 0.38 -9.68 13.49
N GLN A 198 -0.06 -8.47 13.83
CA GLN A 198 -1.33 -8.27 14.55
C GLN A 198 -2.57 -8.61 13.70
N GLY A 199 -2.38 -8.79 12.39
CA GLY A 199 -3.46 -9.16 11.50
C GLY A 199 -4.15 -7.95 10.89
N ILE A 200 -5.34 -8.21 10.39
CA ILE A 200 -6.29 -7.28 9.78
C ILE A 200 -7.61 -8.04 9.66
N ASN A 201 -8.73 -7.38 9.97
CA ASN A 201 -10.06 -7.99 9.95
C ASN A 201 -10.07 -9.31 10.73
N THR A 202 -9.52 -9.29 11.95
CA THR A 202 -9.16 -10.51 12.68
C THR A 202 -10.40 -11.25 13.17
N GLU A 203 -10.40 -12.56 13.01
CA GLU A 203 -11.46 -13.46 13.46
C GLU A 203 -10.89 -14.67 14.21
N LEU A 204 -11.55 -15.09 15.28
CA LEU A 204 -11.21 -16.32 16.01
C LEU A 204 -11.96 -17.50 15.38
N VAL A 205 -11.26 -18.57 15.00
CA VAL A 205 -11.91 -19.79 14.46
C VAL A 205 -12.41 -20.68 15.60
N GLU A 206 -13.35 -21.57 15.29
CA GLU A 206 -13.82 -22.57 16.25
C GLU A 206 -12.67 -23.46 16.74
N GLY A 207 -12.60 -23.69 18.05
CA GLY A 207 -11.55 -24.50 18.69
C GLY A 207 -10.23 -23.76 18.95
N ALA A 208 -10.05 -22.53 18.46
CA ALA A 208 -8.91 -21.70 18.83
C ALA A 208 -9.10 -21.06 20.21
N HIS A 209 -8.04 -21.04 21.01
CA HIS A 209 -8.05 -20.53 22.38
C HIS A 209 -7.11 -19.32 22.48
N PRO A 210 -7.60 -18.14 22.90
CA PRO A 210 -6.76 -16.94 23.04
C PRO A 210 -5.46 -17.21 23.81
N GLY A 211 -4.35 -16.72 23.28
CA GLY A 211 -3.01 -16.95 23.84
C GLY A 211 -2.35 -18.27 23.42
N ARG A 212 -3.05 -19.13 22.66
CA ARG A 212 -2.53 -20.40 22.11
C ARG A 212 -2.96 -20.57 20.65
N THR A 213 -2.67 -19.56 19.85
CA THR A 213 -3.10 -19.48 18.45
C THR A 213 -1.96 -19.09 17.53
N SER A 214 -2.00 -19.60 16.30
CA SER A 214 -1.26 -19.03 15.16
C SER A 214 -2.19 -18.08 14.40
N ALA A 215 -1.65 -16.97 13.88
CA ALA A 215 -2.39 -16.04 13.03
C ALA A 215 -2.10 -16.32 11.55
N VAL A 216 -3.14 -16.51 10.73
CA VAL A 216 -3.03 -16.66 9.27
C VAL A 216 -3.88 -15.62 8.55
N THR A 217 -3.28 -14.76 7.72
CA THR A 217 -4.01 -13.78 6.89
C THR A 217 -4.35 -14.37 5.52
N ILE A 218 -5.62 -14.44 5.19
CA ILE A 218 -6.15 -15.08 3.98
C ILE A 218 -6.90 -14.05 3.16
N TYR A 219 -6.74 -14.09 1.84
CA TYR A 219 -7.44 -13.19 0.93
C TYR A 219 -8.68 -13.86 0.35
N PHE A 220 -9.86 -13.43 0.82
CA PHE A 220 -11.15 -13.79 0.24
C PHE A 220 -11.60 -12.74 -0.78
N GLN A 221 -12.67 -13.01 -1.51
CA GLN A 221 -13.25 -12.05 -2.45
C GLN A 221 -14.50 -11.37 -1.88
N SER A 222 -14.74 -10.15 -2.34
CA SER A 222 -15.99 -9.41 -2.19
C SER A 222 -16.36 -8.80 -3.53
N GLN A 223 -17.61 -8.35 -3.67
CA GLN A 223 -18.14 -7.80 -4.91
C GLN A 223 -18.18 -6.27 -4.83
N LEU A 224 -17.58 -5.60 -5.82
CA LEU A 224 -17.68 -4.15 -5.98
C LEU A 224 -18.98 -3.78 -6.70
N ASP A 225 -19.26 -4.50 -7.78
CA ASP A 225 -20.47 -4.38 -8.61
C ASP A 225 -20.69 -5.69 -9.39
N ASP A 226 -21.69 -5.71 -10.28
CA ASP A 226 -22.07 -6.89 -11.07
C ASP A 226 -20.91 -7.54 -11.86
N LYS A 227 -19.83 -6.82 -12.13
CA LYS A 227 -18.72 -7.28 -12.98
C LYS A 227 -17.38 -7.35 -12.25
N ARG A 228 -17.20 -6.56 -11.19
CA ARG A 228 -15.90 -6.39 -10.53
C ARG A 228 -15.91 -6.97 -9.13
N THR A 229 -14.83 -7.68 -8.81
CA THR A 229 -14.56 -8.25 -7.48
C THR A 229 -13.27 -7.67 -6.94
N TYR A 230 -13.04 -7.83 -5.64
CA TYR A 230 -11.79 -7.41 -4.98
C TYR A 230 -11.45 -8.34 -3.83
N PHE A 231 -10.18 -8.33 -3.44
CA PHE A 231 -9.65 -9.19 -2.40
C PHE A 231 -9.65 -8.51 -1.03
N VAL A 232 -10.20 -9.18 -0.03
CA VAL A 232 -10.28 -8.74 1.36
C VAL A 232 -9.38 -9.63 2.22
N PRO A 233 -8.33 -9.08 2.87
CA PRO A 233 -7.51 -9.85 3.80
C PRO A 233 -8.25 -10.07 5.11
N VAL A 234 -8.30 -11.31 5.59
CA VAL A 234 -8.92 -11.70 6.86
C VAL A 234 -7.91 -12.52 7.66
N THR A 235 -7.61 -12.08 8.87
CA THR A 235 -6.67 -12.81 9.74
C THR A 235 -7.41 -13.77 10.65
N ARG A 236 -7.19 -15.06 10.47
CA ARG A 236 -7.72 -16.10 11.35
C ARG A 236 -6.75 -16.42 12.46
N LEU A 237 -7.24 -16.38 13.69
CA LEU A 237 -6.57 -17.00 14.82
C LEU A 237 -6.98 -18.46 14.86
N ILE A 238 -6.07 -19.35 14.46
CA ILE A 238 -6.24 -20.80 14.39
C ILE A 238 -5.54 -21.49 15.56
N PRO A 239 -5.87 -22.75 15.89
CA PRO A 239 -5.05 -23.53 16.82
C PRO A 239 -3.58 -23.47 16.43
N GLU A 240 -2.71 -23.36 17.43
CA GLU A 240 -1.26 -23.24 17.22
C GLU A 240 -0.73 -24.34 16.30
N THR A 241 0.04 -23.93 15.29
CA THR A 241 0.63 -24.82 14.29
C THR A 241 2.05 -24.41 13.97
N GLN A 242 2.86 -25.41 13.63
CA GLN A 242 4.23 -25.22 13.14
C GLN A 242 4.31 -25.22 11.60
N ASP A 243 3.24 -25.65 10.92
CA ASP A 243 3.16 -25.69 9.45
C ASP A 243 2.26 -24.55 8.93
N MET A 244 2.82 -23.35 8.95
CA MET A 244 2.11 -22.13 8.56
C MET A 244 1.67 -22.16 7.10
N SER A 245 2.51 -22.65 6.19
CA SER A 245 2.20 -22.67 4.76
C SER A 245 1.03 -23.60 4.45
N LYS A 246 1.02 -24.81 5.03
CA LYS A 246 -0.11 -25.73 4.87
C LYS A 246 -1.39 -25.17 5.48
N ALA A 247 -1.31 -24.62 6.69
CA ALA A 247 -2.47 -24.06 7.38
C ALA A 247 -3.13 -22.93 6.58
N VAL A 248 -2.35 -22.07 5.93
CA VAL A 248 -2.87 -21.01 5.05
C VAL A 248 -3.71 -21.58 3.91
N VAL A 249 -3.20 -22.62 3.23
CA VAL A 249 -3.91 -23.24 2.10
C VAL A 249 -5.18 -23.93 2.59
N GLU A 250 -5.11 -24.67 3.70
CA GLU A 250 -6.25 -25.36 4.28
C GLU A 250 -7.35 -24.38 4.72
N GLU A 251 -6.99 -23.28 5.37
CA GLU A 251 -7.95 -22.26 5.78
C GLU A 251 -8.56 -21.49 4.59
N LEU A 252 -7.79 -21.25 3.52
CA LEU A 252 -8.31 -20.69 2.28
C LEU A 252 -9.32 -21.64 1.63
N ILE A 253 -9.06 -22.96 1.63
CA ILE A 253 -9.98 -24.00 1.12
C ILE A 253 -11.27 -24.05 1.93
N LYS A 254 -11.22 -23.87 3.27
CA LYS A 254 -12.44 -23.78 4.10
C LYS A 254 -13.35 -22.64 3.66
N GLY A 255 -12.80 -21.58 3.05
CA GLY A 255 -13.53 -20.40 2.62
C GLY A 255 -13.94 -19.51 3.80
N PRO A 256 -14.66 -18.40 3.54
CA PRO A 256 -15.13 -17.47 4.58
C PRO A 256 -16.04 -18.12 5.62
N LYS A 257 -16.17 -17.47 6.78
CA LYS A 257 -17.14 -17.90 7.81
C LYS A 257 -18.57 -17.85 7.27
N GLU A 258 -19.40 -18.74 7.80
CA GLU A 258 -20.83 -18.73 7.51
C GLU A 258 -21.45 -17.37 7.90
N GLY A 259 -22.30 -16.83 7.03
CA GLY A 259 -22.91 -15.51 7.18
C GLY A 259 -21.98 -14.32 6.82
N SER A 260 -20.71 -14.56 6.50
CA SER A 260 -19.84 -13.53 5.92
C SER A 260 -20.35 -13.11 4.53
N PRO A 261 -20.30 -11.81 4.17
CA PRO A 261 -20.60 -11.37 2.80
C PRO A 261 -19.46 -11.67 1.82
N LEU A 262 -18.32 -12.17 2.32
CA LEU A 262 -17.19 -12.57 1.50
C LEU A 262 -17.45 -13.94 0.87
N PHE A 263 -16.79 -14.21 -0.25
CA PHE A 263 -16.81 -15.52 -0.92
C PHE A 263 -15.40 -16.00 -1.26
N SER A 264 -15.31 -17.26 -1.69
CA SER A 264 -14.07 -17.87 -2.19
C SER A 264 -14.32 -18.50 -3.56
N SER A 265 -13.48 -18.16 -4.54
CA SER A 265 -13.47 -18.87 -5.82
C SER A 265 -12.74 -20.23 -5.75
N LEU A 266 -12.07 -20.53 -4.62
CA LEU A 266 -11.42 -21.82 -4.39
C LEU A 266 -12.45 -22.86 -3.93
N LEU A 267 -12.54 -23.98 -4.64
CA LEU A 267 -13.49 -25.04 -4.31
C LEU A 267 -13.13 -25.72 -3.00
N ARG A 268 -14.10 -25.84 -2.09
CA ARG A 268 -13.97 -26.54 -0.79
C ARG A 268 -13.62 -28.03 -0.92
N THR A 269 -13.83 -28.63 -2.09
CA THR A 269 -13.47 -30.03 -2.36
C THR A 269 -11.99 -30.20 -2.71
N THR A 270 -11.26 -29.11 -2.94
CA THR A 270 -9.82 -29.14 -3.22
C THR A 270 -9.06 -29.71 -2.02
N LYS A 271 -8.13 -30.62 -2.29
CA LYS A 271 -7.28 -31.23 -1.26
C LYS A 271 -5.87 -30.69 -1.38
N VAL A 272 -5.23 -30.47 -0.23
CA VAL A 272 -3.80 -30.18 -0.16
C VAL A 272 -3.04 -31.49 -0.20
N LEU A 273 -2.29 -31.72 -1.28
CA LEU A 273 -1.45 -32.92 -1.45
C LEU A 273 -0.05 -32.71 -0.86
N GLY A 274 0.44 -31.47 -0.85
CA GLY A 274 1.70 -31.12 -0.23
C GLY A 274 1.96 -29.62 -0.28
N VAL A 275 2.69 -29.11 0.72
CA VAL A 275 3.20 -27.72 0.72
C VAL A 275 4.64 -27.76 1.20
N GLU A 276 5.54 -27.18 0.43
CA GLU A 276 6.97 -27.16 0.73
C GLU A 276 7.53 -25.76 0.51
N GLN A 277 8.41 -25.32 1.42
CA GLN A 277 9.16 -24.09 1.23
C GLN A 277 10.54 -24.42 0.65
N GLN A 278 10.86 -23.83 -0.50
CA GLN A 278 12.11 -24.01 -1.20
C GLN A 278 12.76 -22.65 -1.45
N LYS A 279 13.79 -22.31 -0.66
CA LYS A 279 14.53 -21.03 -0.73
C LYS A 279 13.61 -19.80 -0.72
N ASP A 280 13.24 -19.29 -1.89
CA ASP A 280 12.44 -18.08 -2.12
C ASP A 280 11.06 -18.37 -2.72
N THR A 281 10.63 -19.64 -2.72
CA THR A 281 9.38 -20.10 -3.33
C THR A 281 8.64 -21.07 -2.41
N VAL A 282 7.32 -20.87 -2.25
CA VAL A 282 6.42 -21.88 -1.68
C VAL A 282 5.86 -22.75 -2.82
N VAL A 283 6.13 -24.04 -2.80
CA VAL A 283 5.56 -25.00 -3.74
C VAL A 283 4.31 -25.62 -3.10
N VAL A 284 3.17 -25.48 -3.76
CA VAL A 284 1.89 -26.03 -3.31
C VAL A 284 1.38 -27.03 -4.33
N ASN A 285 1.11 -28.25 -3.89
CA ASN A 285 0.54 -29.32 -4.70
C ASN A 285 -0.91 -29.57 -4.26
N LEU A 286 -1.84 -29.45 -5.20
CA LEU A 286 -3.28 -29.51 -4.98
C LEU A 286 -3.92 -30.65 -5.79
N SER A 287 -5.11 -31.09 -5.36
CA SER A 287 -5.90 -32.02 -6.16
C SER A 287 -6.44 -31.39 -7.44
N ASN A 288 -6.82 -32.25 -8.39
CA ASN A 288 -7.38 -31.84 -9.68
C ASN A 288 -8.69 -31.01 -9.59
N ASP A 289 -9.33 -30.93 -8.42
CA ASP A 289 -10.48 -30.05 -8.18
C ASP A 289 -10.21 -28.60 -8.56
N ILE A 290 -8.95 -28.15 -8.46
CA ILE A 290 -8.58 -26.78 -8.78
C ILE A 290 -8.83 -26.40 -10.25
N LEU A 291 -8.91 -27.38 -11.17
CA LEU A 291 -9.12 -27.15 -12.61
C LEU A 291 -10.60 -27.13 -13.03
N LYS A 292 -11.55 -27.19 -12.08
CA LYS A 292 -12.99 -27.34 -12.37
C LYS A 292 -13.71 -26.07 -12.81
N TYR A 293 -13.02 -24.94 -13.01
CA TYR A 293 -13.65 -23.65 -13.33
C TYR A 293 -14.21 -23.58 -14.75
N ASP A 294 -13.38 -23.76 -15.78
CA ASP A 294 -13.83 -23.80 -17.18
C ASP A 294 -13.95 -25.25 -17.67
N LYS A 295 -15.12 -25.87 -17.40
CA LYS A 295 -15.44 -27.23 -17.85
C LYS A 295 -14.39 -28.29 -17.45
N GLY A 296 -13.65 -28.07 -16.37
CA GLY A 296 -12.62 -29.00 -15.91
C GLY A 296 -11.23 -28.83 -16.53
N LYS A 297 -10.97 -27.74 -17.27
CA LYS A 297 -9.70 -27.55 -18.00
C LYS A 297 -8.75 -26.54 -17.39
N GLU A 298 -9.27 -25.55 -16.67
CA GLU A 298 -8.49 -24.40 -16.21
C GLU A 298 -8.74 -24.09 -14.74
N ALA A 299 -7.70 -23.59 -14.08
CA ALA A 299 -7.82 -23.05 -12.74
C ALA A 299 -8.52 -21.69 -12.77
N ASN A 300 -9.36 -21.41 -11.77
CA ASN A 300 -9.97 -20.10 -11.62
C ASN A 300 -8.88 -19.04 -11.31
N PRO A 301 -8.81 -17.92 -12.06
CA PRO A 301 -7.79 -16.89 -11.85
C PRO A 301 -7.85 -16.26 -10.45
N GLU A 302 -9.05 -15.94 -9.96
CA GLU A 302 -9.23 -15.30 -8.66
C GLU A 302 -8.83 -16.24 -7.50
N ALA A 303 -9.06 -17.55 -7.64
CA ALA A 303 -8.64 -18.55 -6.67
C ALA A 303 -7.10 -18.65 -6.61
N MET A 304 -6.44 -18.57 -7.76
CA MET A 304 -4.98 -18.56 -7.85
C MET A 304 -4.37 -17.28 -7.29
N GLU A 305 -4.95 -16.13 -7.56
CA GLU A 305 -4.50 -14.86 -6.97
C GLU A 305 -4.71 -14.85 -5.46
N SER A 306 -5.87 -15.28 -4.95
CA SER A 306 -6.10 -15.48 -3.51
C SER A 306 -5.05 -16.39 -2.86
N LEU A 307 -4.68 -17.48 -3.54
CA LEU A 307 -3.66 -18.43 -3.05
C LEU A 307 -2.28 -17.77 -2.98
N VAL A 308 -1.87 -17.05 -4.03
CA VAL A 308 -0.59 -16.33 -4.07
C VAL A 308 -0.55 -15.23 -3.00
N LEU A 309 -1.61 -14.43 -2.89
CA LEU A 309 -1.70 -13.37 -1.89
C LEU A 309 -1.64 -13.93 -0.47
N SER A 310 -2.36 -15.01 -0.18
CA SER A 310 -2.38 -15.62 1.15
C SER A 310 -1.03 -16.26 1.51
N LEU A 311 -0.43 -17.04 0.62
CA LEU A 311 0.87 -17.69 0.91
C LEU A 311 2.00 -16.67 1.10
N THR A 312 2.06 -15.65 0.25
CA THR A 312 3.12 -14.62 0.33
C THR A 312 2.97 -13.70 1.54
N GLU A 313 1.75 -13.50 2.04
CA GLU A 313 1.48 -12.70 3.24
C GLU A 313 2.02 -13.36 4.52
N ASN A 314 1.87 -14.68 4.63
CA ASN A 314 2.14 -15.39 5.90
C ASN A 314 3.55 -15.95 6.03
N THR A 315 4.27 -16.14 4.92
CA THR A 315 5.55 -16.86 4.92
C THR A 315 6.76 -15.93 4.85
N GLY A 316 6.55 -14.65 4.50
CA GLY A 316 7.64 -13.74 4.13
C GLY A 316 8.35 -14.12 2.81
N ILE A 317 7.90 -15.20 2.16
CA ILE A 317 8.41 -15.67 0.87
C ILE A 317 7.64 -14.95 -0.24
N LYS A 318 8.37 -14.51 -1.28
CA LYS A 318 7.82 -13.63 -2.31
C LYS A 318 7.18 -14.35 -3.50
N LYS A 319 7.40 -15.66 -3.64
CA LYS A 319 6.96 -16.44 -4.80
C LYS A 319 6.20 -17.72 -4.43
N VAL A 320 5.32 -18.15 -5.32
CA VAL A 320 4.52 -19.38 -5.19
C VAL A 320 4.58 -20.15 -6.50
N GLN A 321 4.82 -21.47 -6.42
CA GLN A 321 4.68 -22.39 -7.53
C GLN A 321 3.50 -23.33 -7.25
N VAL A 322 2.58 -23.43 -8.20
CA VAL A 322 1.41 -24.32 -8.07
C VAL A 322 1.63 -25.59 -8.88
N GLN A 323 1.28 -26.72 -8.29
CA GLN A 323 1.22 -28.03 -8.92
C GLN A 323 -0.17 -28.64 -8.72
N VAL A 324 -0.60 -29.44 -9.69
CA VAL A 324 -1.85 -30.20 -9.68
C VAL A 324 -1.52 -31.67 -9.90
N GLU A 325 -1.82 -32.51 -8.91
CA GLU A 325 -1.47 -33.95 -8.93
C GLU A 325 0.02 -34.17 -9.26
N GLY A 326 0.90 -33.34 -8.68
CA GLY A 326 2.35 -33.39 -8.86
C GLY A 326 2.88 -32.80 -10.19
N LYS A 327 2.02 -32.25 -11.05
CA LYS A 327 2.43 -31.61 -12.31
C LYS A 327 2.31 -30.08 -12.20
N PRO A 328 3.28 -29.29 -12.69
CA PRO A 328 3.17 -27.82 -12.67
C PRO A 328 1.90 -27.32 -13.36
N LEU A 329 1.21 -26.38 -12.74
CA LEU A 329 0.14 -25.63 -13.41
C LEU A 329 0.78 -24.67 -14.42
N THR A 330 0.22 -24.55 -15.63
CA THR A 330 0.79 -23.65 -16.65
C THR A 330 0.24 -22.23 -16.54
N GLN A 331 -1.06 -22.07 -16.35
CA GLN A 331 -1.70 -20.75 -16.35
C GLN A 331 -3.05 -20.77 -15.62
N ALA A 332 -3.50 -19.59 -15.19
CA ALA A 332 -4.86 -19.30 -14.77
C ALA A 332 -5.20 -17.87 -15.20
N GLY A 333 -6.04 -17.71 -16.22
CA GLY A 333 -6.31 -16.40 -16.81
C GLY A 333 -5.04 -15.77 -17.37
N SER A 334 -4.68 -14.57 -16.91
CA SER A 334 -3.46 -13.86 -17.31
C SER A 334 -2.22 -14.27 -16.52
N MET A 335 -2.37 -15.02 -15.41
CA MET A 335 -1.25 -15.48 -14.59
C MET A 335 -0.60 -16.72 -15.20
N LYS A 336 0.72 -16.64 -15.46
CA LYS A 336 1.53 -17.77 -15.91
C LYS A 336 2.21 -18.43 -14.72
N PHE A 337 2.00 -19.73 -14.57
CA PHE A 337 2.54 -20.59 -13.51
C PHE A 337 3.61 -21.57 -14.02
N ASP A 338 4.04 -21.41 -15.28
CA ASP A 338 5.19 -22.11 -15.85
C ASP A 338 6.50 -21.83 -15.09
N GLN A 339 6.52 -20.75 -14.30
CA GLN A 339 7.54 -20.37 -13.33
C GLN A 339 6.89 -19.92 -12.01
N PRO A 340 7.66 -19.84 -10.90
CA PRO A 340 7.14 -19.32 -9.63
C PRO A 340 6.60 -17.88 -9.76
N VAL A 341 5.34 -17.70 -9.37
CA VAL A 341 4.61 -16.43 -9.47
C VAL A 341 4.90 -15.57 -8.26
N SER A 342 5.27 -14.32 -8.49
CA SER A 342 5.49 -13.34 -7.41
C SER A 342 4.18 -12.75 -6.93
N ARG A 343 4.14 -12.27 -5.68
CA ARG A 343 3.02 -11.48 -5.16
C ARG A 343 2.70 -10.30 -6.12
N PRO A 344 1.43 -10.10 -6.51
CA PRO A 344 1.03 -8.92 -7.26
C PRO A 344 1.46 -7.63 -6.57
N LEU A 345 2.09 -6.72 -7.32
CA LEU A 345 2.50 -5.40 -6.79
C LEU A 345 1.29 -4.47 -6.58
N GLN A 346 0.19 -4.73 -7.27
CA GLN A 346 -1.06 -4.00 -7.18
C GLN A 346 -2.14 -4.98 -6.74
N ILE A 347 -2.83 -4.62 -5.68
CA ILE A 347 -3.98 -5.36 -5.15
C ILE A 347 -5.16 -4.42 -5.23
N ASN A 348 -6.29 -4.90 -5.75
CA ASN A 348 -7.52 -4.13 -5.89
C ASN A 348 -7.28 -2.79 -6.60
N ALA A 349 -6.70 -2.86 -7.80
CA ALA A 349 -6.57 -1.71 -8.68
C ALA A 349 -7.84 -1.59 -9.53
N PHE A 350 -8.58 -0.50 -9.34
CA PHE A 350 -9.81 -0.24 -10.07
C PHE A 350 -9.56 0.85 -11.11
N GLU A 351 -10.08 0.66 -12.31
CA GLU A 351 -10.30 1.76 -13.26
C GLU A 351 -11.58 2.48 -12.80
N LEU A 352 -11.44 3.76 -12.45
CA LEU A 352 -12.53 4.61 -11.93
C LEU A 352 -13.27 5.31 -13.06
#